data_AF-Q9FFB0-F1
#
_entry.id   AF-Q9FFB0-F1
#
_cell.length_a   1.000
_cell.length_b   1.000
_cell.length_c   1.000
_cell.angle_alpha   90.00
_cell.angle_beta   90.00
_cell.angle_gamma   90.00
#
_symmetry.space_group_name_H-M   'P 1'
#
loop_
_entity.id
_entity.type
_entity.pdbx_description
1 polymer ?
#
loop_
_entity_poly.entity_id
_entity_poly.type
_entity_poly.pdbx_seq_one_letter_code
_entity_poly.pdbx_strand_id
1 'polypeptide(L)'
;MEAKTFFLFMLFIFSQSWLSTSKRILNNPSVFSSSLNFSSGNAERLIKSFNLMPKYDVNVIPKGSLDAPRLIERQIDFLATAGSKNASVGPSVQEFGHYAGYYSLPHSKSAKMFYFFFESRNKTTDPVVIWLTGGPGCSSSVAMFYENGPFKISKDLSLYWNDFGWDKVSNIIYVDQPVGTGFSYTSDESDIRNDEDGVSNDLYDFLQAFFKEHPKFVKNDFFITGESYAGHYIPALASRVHSGNKKKEGIPINLKGFAIGNGLTNPEIQYGAYGDYALQMKLISESDHESLKQDYVECQNITKKCSLGGGLVCDSAVEVCTSIFNKIVAKKSGLNYYDIRKKCVGSLCYDFSRMEIFLNKENVRKALGVGDIKFVSCSSTVYDAMIEDWMQNLEVKIPSLVNDGINLLVYAGEYDLICNWLGNSRWVDQMNWSGQKGFGSAKNVSFLVDGKEAGLLKNHGPLTFLKVYNAGHMVPMDQPKASLQMLQNWMQGKLRTTPVLGFSQ
;
A
#
# COMPACT_ATOMS: atom_id res chain seq x y z
N MET A 1 -74.82 0.59 -26.12
CA MET A 1 -75.18 0.44 -27.55
C MET A 1 -73.92 0.59 -28.36
N GLU A 2 -73.73 -0.37 -29.25
CA GLU A 2 -72.66 -0.49 -30.24
C GLU A 2 -72.55 0.74 -31.15
N ALA A 3 -71.36 0.98 -31.70
CA ALA A 3 -71.06 0.65 -33.11
C ALA A 3 -70.06 1.63 -33.75
N LYS A 4 -69.32 1.09 -34.74
CA LYS A 4 -68.68 1.74 -35.91
C LYS A 4 -67.15 1.95 -35.85
N THR A 5 -66.42 0.84 -35.94
CA THR A 5 -65.83 0.26 -37.18
C THR A 5 -65.38 1.17 -38.34
N PHE A 6 -64.31 0.71 -39.04
CA PHE A 6 -63.80 1.01 -40.40
C PHE A 6 -62.76 2.16 -40.57
N PHE A 7 -61.61 2.05 -41.27
CA PHE A 7 -60.93 0.99 -42.06
C PHE A 7 -59.53 1.47 -42.51
N LEU A 8 -58.79 0.56 -43.17
CA LEU A 8 -57.58 0.70 -44.03
C LEU A 8 -56.20 0.57 -43.37
N PHE A 9 -55.57 -0.62 -43.35
CA PHE A 9 -54.82 -1.32 -44.43
C PHE A 9 -53.56 -0.59 -44.95
N MET A 10 -52.39 -0.99 -44.44
CA MET A 10 -51.25 -1.29 -45.29
C MET A 10 -50.58 -2.58 -44.79
N LEU A 11 -50.77 -3.65 -45.56
CA LEU A 11 -49.91 -4.82 -45.54
C LEU A 11 -48.60 -4.50 -46.26
N PHE A 12 -47.48 -4.84 -45.64
CA PHE A 12 -46.37 -5.45 -46.36
C PHE A 12 -45.93 -6.71 -45.62
N ILE A 13 -46.10 -7.82 -46.32
CA ILE A 13 -45.71 -9.19 -45.98
C ILE A 13 -44.23 -9.36 -46.31
N PHE A 14 -43.51 -10.13 -45.49
CA PHE A 14 -42.44 -11.12 -45.79
C PHE A 14 -41.59 -11.24 -44.50
N SER A 15 -41.96 -12.12 -43.58
CA SER A 15 -41.67 -13.57 -43.54
C SER A 15 -40.30 -13.92 -42.95
N GLN A 16 -40.38 -14.73 -41.89
CA GLN A 16 -39.44 -15.78 -41.48
C GLN A 16 -38.22 -15.37 -40.65
N SER A 17 -38.46 -15.48 -39.34
CA SER A 17 -37.70 -16.32 -38.39
C SER A 17 -36.19 -16.09 -38.27
N TRP A 18 -35.85 -15.51 -37.13
CA TRP A 18 -34.80 -15.97 -36.21
C TRP A 18 -34.10 -17.25 -36.64
N LEU A 19 -32.83 -17.11 -37.06
CA LEU A 19 -31.73 -18.07 -36.89
C LEU A 19 -30.58 -17.63 -37.83
N SER A 20 -29.80 -16.62 -37.44
CA SER A 20 -28.37 -16.52 -37.83
C SER A 20 -27.75 -15.27 -37.23
N THR A 21 -27.19 -15.38 -36.02
CA THR A 21 -26.03 -14.59 -35.55
C THR A 21 -25.61 -15.11 -34.18
N SER A 22 -25.32 -16.41 -34.11
CA SER A 22 -24.54 -16.98 -33.01
C SER A 22 -23.60 -18.05 -33.58
N LYS A 23 -22.71 -17.62 -34.48
CA LYS A 23 -21.59 -18.42 -35.03
C LYS A 23 -20.38 -17.53 -35.39
N ARG A 24 -19.99 -16.63 -34.48
CA ARG A 24 -18.66 -15.99 -34.54
C ARG A 24 -17.85 -16.09 -33.24
N ILE A 25 -18.30 -16.90 -32.30
CA ILE A 25 -17.52 -17.32 -31.14
C ILE A 25 -17.55 -18.85 -31.17
N LEU A 26 -16.40 -19.51 -31.05
CA LEU A 26 -16.14 -20.93 -31.32
C LEU A 26 -15.81 -21.25 -32.78
N ASN A 27 -14.61 -20.85 -33.22
CA ASN A 27 -13.69 -21.69 -34.00
C ASN A 27 -12.39 -20.92 -34.28
N ASN A 28 -11.48 -20.95 -33.30
CA ASN A 28 -10.05 -21.07 -33.59
C ASN A 28 -9.30 -21.59 -32.34
N PRO A 29 -9.46 -22.87 -31.96
CA PRO A 29 -8.61 -23.51 -30.98
C PRO A 29 -7.37 -24.07 -31.70
N SER A 30 -6.45 -23.21 -32.15
CA SER A 30 -5.17 -23.66 -32.70
C SER A 30 -4.12 -22.56 -32.89
N VAL A 31 -4.04 -21.56 -32.00
CA VAL A 31 -2.81 -20.76 -31.84
C VAL A 31 -2.63 -20.35 -30.37
N PHE A 32 -2.43 -21.32 -29.49
CA PHE A 32 -1.64 -21.09 -28.27
C PHE A 32 -0.49 -22.09 -28.31
N SER A 33 0.40 -21.81 -29.26
CA SER A 33 1.72 -22.41 -29.37
C SER A 33 2.53 -22.02 -28.13
N SER A 34 2.87 -23.03 -27.33
CA SER A 34 4.02 -23.12 -26.39
C SER A 34 4.62 -21.81 -25.85
N SER A 35 4.37 -21.56 -24.56
CA SER A 35 5.34 -21.03 -23.56
C SER A 35 6.65 -20.44 -24.13
N LEU A 36 6.57 -19.23 -24.68
CA LEU A 36 7.71 -18.38 -24.97
C LEU A 36 7.59 -17.16 -24.06
N ASN A 37 8.29 -17.18 -22.92
CA ASN A 37 8.69 -16.06 -22.05
C ASN A 37 8.03 -14.69 -22.32
N PHE A 38 6.70 -14.61 -22.20
CA PHE A 38 5.94 -13.38 -22.44
C PHE A 38 5.89 -12.47 -21.20
N SER A 39 6.35 -12.94 -20.03
CA SER A 39 6.21 -12.21 -18.76
C SER A 39 7.23 -11.10 -18.56
N SER A 40 8.52 -11.31 -18.85
CA SER A 40 9.57 -10.35 -18.45
C SER A 40 9.49 -8.98 -19.14
N GLY A 41 9.01 -8.95 -20.39
CA GLY A 41 8.86 -7.69 -21.15
C GLY A 41 7.67 -6.83 -20.69
N ASN A 42 6.58 -7.45 -20.24
CA ASN A 42 5.40 -6.73 -19.74
C ASN A 42 5.65 -6.21 -18.32
N ALA A 43 6.25 -7.03 -17.47
CA ALA A 43 6.79 -6.69 -16.16
C ALA A 43 7.66 -5.43 -16.17
N GLU A 44 8.79 -5.45 -16.90
CA GLU A 44 9.68 -4.29 -17.02
C GLU A 44 8.97 -3.04 -17.55
N ARG A 45 8.05 -3.20 -18.51
CA ARG A 45 7.27 -2.09 -19.07
C ARG A 45 6.31 -1.54 -18.02
N LEU A 46 5.67 -2.40 -17.22
CA LEU A 46 4.74 -2.02 -16.17
C LEU A 46 5.50 -1.35 -15.01
N ILE A 47 6.62 -1.93 -14.56
CA ILE A 47 7.61 -1.37 -13.64
C ILE A 47 8.07 0.00 -14.11
N LYS A 48 8.48 0.17 -15.38
CA LYS A 48 8.82 1.47 -15.97
C LYS A 48 7.60 2.41 -16.08
N SER A 49 6.39 1.90 -16.26
CA SER A 49 5.14 2.70 -16.25
C SER A 49 4.77 3.19 -14.85
N PHE A 50 5.05 2.37 -13.82
CA PHE A 50 5.12 2.72 -12.40
C PHE A 50 6.46 3.33 -12.02
N ASN A 51 7.31 3.60 -13.01
CA ASN A 51 8.53 4.36 -12.89
C ASN A 51 9.63 3.77 -11.96
N LEU A 52 9.60 2.47 -11.73
CA LEU A 52 10.58 1.69 -10.98
C LEU A 52 11.78 1.34 -11.90
N MET A 53 13.03 1.55 -11.47
CA MET A 53 14.25 1.14 -12.20
C MET A 53 15.41 0.88 -11.21
N PRO A 54 15.40 -0.24 -10.47
CA PRO A 54 16.47 -0.51 -9.52
C PRO A 54 17.81 -0.74 -10.19
N LYS A 55 18.91 -0.47 -9.47
CA LYS A 55 20.27 -0.80 -9.91
C LYS A 55 20.55 -2.32 -9.88
N TYR A 56 19.82 -3.06 -9.06
CA TYR A 56 19.90 -4.52 -8.91
C TYR A 56 18.48 -5.07 -8.81
N ASP A 57 18.19 -6.15 -9.53
CA ASP A 57 16.81 -6.66 -9.67
C ASP A 57 16.25 -7.30 -8.39
N VAL A 58 17.12 -7.97 -7.62
CA VAL A 58 16.76 -8.69 -6.38
C VAL A 58 17.99 -8.99 -5.53
N ASN A 59 17.82 -9.07 -4.21
CA ASN A 59 18.84 -9.62 -3.32
C ASN A 59 18.73 -11.15 -3.19
N VAL A 60 19.15 -11.88 -4.24
CA VAL A 60 19.43 -13.32 -4.16
C VAL A 60 20.95 -13.52 -4.09
N ILE A 61 21.48 -14.00 -2.96
CA ILE A 61 22.94 -14.12 -2.74
C ILE A 61 23.41 -15.58 -2.62
N PRO A 62 24.59 -15.96 -3.17
CA PRO A 62 25.03 -17.37 -3.21
C PRO A 62 25.46 -18.02 -1.88
N LYS A 63 25.63 -17.24 -0.80
CA LYS A 63 26.19 -17.74 0.47
C LYS A 63 25.44 -17.19 1.67
N GLY A 64 24.49 -17.96 2.19
CA GLY A 64 23.94 -17.81 3.55
C GLY A 64 24.51 -18.88 4.49
N SER A 65 24.75 -18.53 5.75
CA SER A 65 24.98 -19.54 6.81
C SER A 65 23.63 -20.03 7.33
N LEU A 66 23.41 -21.36 7.28
CA LEU A 66 22.22 -22.04 7.78
C LEU A 66 22.08 -21.96 9.32
N ASP A 67 23.21 -21.88 10.05
CA ASP A 67 23.24 -21.92 11.52
C ASP A 67 23.26 -20.53 12.19
N ALA A 68 22.91 -19.47 11.45
CA ALA A 68 22.80 -18.14 12.03
C ALA A 68 21.64 -18.07 13.05
N PRO A 69 21.77 -17.31 14.15
CA PRO A 69 20.64 -17.01 15.03
C PRO A 69 19.42 -16.56 14.24
N ARG A 70 18.21 -16.97 14.66
CA ARG A 70 16.97 -16.58 13.96
C ARG A 70 16.79 -15.07 13.89
N LEU A 71 17.31 -14.33 14.86
CA LEU A 71 17.34 -12.87 14.85
C LEU A 71 18.78 -12.41 15.10
N ILE A 72 19.30 -11.54 14.24
CA ILE A 72 20.55 -10.82 14.44
C ILE A 72 20.22 -9.35 14.41
N GLU A 73 20.24 -8.70 15.57
CA GLU A 73 19.93 -7.28 15.73
C GLU A 73 21.17 -6.51 16.21
N ARG A 74 21.33 -5.27 15.74
CA ARG A 74 22.37 -4.35 16.16
C ARG A 74 21.76 -3.02 16.55
N GLN A 75 22.29 -2.42 17.61
CA GLN A 75 22.03 -1.00 17.90
C GLN A 75 22.84 -0.14 16.92
N ILE A 76 22.20 0.87 16.32
CA ILE A 76 22.79 1.70 15.27
C ILE A 76 22.79 3.16 15.68
N ASP A 77 23.95 3.81 15.55
CA ASP A 77 24.04 5.26 15.57
C ASP A 77 24.09 5.85 14.17
N PHE A 78 22.92 6.19 13.62
CA PHE A 78 22.80 6.75 12.29
C PHE A 78 23.47 8.13 12.17
N LEU A 79 23.39 8.99 13.19
CA LEU A 79 23.95 10.34 13.14
C LEU A 79 25.49 10.31 13.19
N ALA A 80 26.06 9.47 14.06
CA ALA A 80 27.50 9.26 14.13
C ALA A 80 28.03 8.57 12.86
N THR A 81 27.31 7.56 12.35
CA THR A 81 27.69 6.85 11.11
C THR A 81 27.62 7.77 9.89
N ALA A 82 26.69 8.72 9.86
CA ALA A 82 26.58 9.71 8.79
C ALA A 82 27.63 10.84 8.85
N GLY A 83 28.42 10.94 9.94
CA GLY A 83 29.39 12.02 10.13
C GLY A 83 28.75 13.40 10.34
N SER A 84 27.54 13.45 10.91
CA SER A 84 26.82 14.71 11.11
C SER A 84 27.56 15.63 12.09
N LYS A 85 27.98 16.81 11.63
CA LYS A 85 28.70 17.81 12.44
C LYS A 85 27.91 18.29 13.68
N ASN A 86 26.59 18.07 13.70
CA ASN A 86 25.68 18.50 14.77
C ASN A 86 25.07 17.32 15.55
N ALA A 87 25.73 16.15 15.58
CA ALA A 87 25.24 14.99 16.35
C ALA A 87 24.98 15.29 17.86
N SER A 88 25.49 16.40 18.39
CA SER A 88 25.40 16.79 19.80
C SER A 88 24.16 17.62 20.21
N VAL A 89 23.31 18.06 19.28
CA VAL A 89 22.18 18.98 19.62
C VAL A 89 20.87 18.23 19.93
N GLY A 90 20.81 16.93 19.66
CA GLY A 90 19.66 16.07 19.97
C GLY A 90 19.99 15.02 21.05
N PRO A 91 18.98 14.31 21.57
CA PRO A 91 19.21 13.19 22.47
C PRO A 91 20.07 12.13 21.77
N SER A 92 20.93 11.47 22.53
CA SER A 92 21.88 10.48 22.02
C SER A 92 21.14 9.26 21.45
N VAL A 93 21.76 8.55 20.50
CA VAL A 93 21.20 7.30 19.96
C VAL A 93 20.95 6.24 21.03
N GLN A 94 21.74 6.28 22.11
CA GLN A 94 21.56 5.39 23.26
C GLN A 94 20.23 5.68 23.99
N GLU A 95 19.68 6.89 23.87
CA GLU A 95 18.38 7.26 24.48
C GLU A 95 17.16 6.80 23.67
N PHE A 96 17.32 6.39 22.41
CA PHE A 96 16.18 6.11 21.51
C PHE A 96 16.13 4.70 20.88
N GLY A 97 16.96 3.76 21.31
CA GLY A 97 16.89 2.35 20.88
C GLY A 97 16.70 2.19 19.37
N HIS A 98 17.73 2.47 18.59
CA HIS A 98 17.69 2.31 17.14
C HIS A 98 18.28 0.97 16.78
N TYR A 99 17.44 0.07 16.29
CA TYR A 99 17.84 -1.28 15.95
C TYR A 99 17.68 -1.51 14.45
N ALA A 100 18.59 -2.28 13.87
CA ALA A 100 18.31 -2.95 12.61
C ALA A 100 18.92 -4.34 12.63
N GLY A 101 18.34 -5.21 11.83
CA GLY A 101 18.71 -6.60 11.89
C GLY A 101 18.00 -7.45 10.88
N TYR A 102 18.35 -8.73 10.94
CA TYR A 102 17.76 -9.77 10.13
C TYR A 102 16.98 -10.73 10.99
N TYR A 103 15.77 -11.07 10.54
CA TYR A 103 15.03 -12.23 10.98
C TYR A 103 15.06 -13.32 9.91
N SER A 104 15.53 -14.51 10.25
CA SER A 104 15.47 -15.71 9.40
C SER A 104 14.06 -16.29 9.43
N LEU A 105 13.42 -16.40 8.27
CA LEU A 105 12.05 -16.89 8.15
C LEU A 105 11.99 -18.41 8.30
N PRO A 106 11.20 -18.95 9.25
CA PRO A 106 11.20 -20.38 9.57
C PRO A 106 10.59 -21.26 8.47
N HIS A 107 9.72 -20.69 7.63
CA HIS A 107 9.05 -21.35 6.52
C HIS A 107 9.65 -20.92 5.17
N SER A 108 10.98 -20.83 5.14
CA SER A 108 11.79 -20.51 3.97
C SER A 108 13.01 -21.42 3.92
N LYS A 109 13.63 -21.55 2.76
CA LYS A 109 14.89 -22.29 2.63
C LYS A 109 16.08 -21.48 3.12
N SER A 110 16.09 -20.17 2.86
CA SER A 110 17.22 -19.31 3.22
C SER A 110 16.88 -17.83 3.37
N ALA A 111 15.60 -17.48 3.40
CA ALA A 111 15.19 -16.09 3.43
C ALA A 111 15.45 -15.42 4.78
N LYS A 112 15.90 -14.16 4.69
CA LYS A 112 16.08 -13.27 5.82
C LYS A 112 15.42 -11.93 5.55
N MET A 113 14.53 -11.55 6.45
CA MET A 113 13.82 -10.27 6.44
C MET A 113 14.63 -9.24 7.22
N PHE A 114 14.94 -8.11 6.58
CA PHE A 114 15.60 -6.97 7.19
C PHE A 114 14.56 -5.95 7.69
N TYR A 115 14.87 -5.30 8.81
CA TYR A 115 14.02 -4.25 9.37
C TYR A 115 14.84 -3.17 10.07
N PHE A 116 14.24 -2.00 10.20
CA PHE A 116 14.62 -0.97 11.15
C PHE A 116 13.58 -0.85 12.24
N PHE A 117 14.01 -0.60 13.47
CA PHE A 117 13.14 -0.32 14.60
C PHE A 117 13.65 0.89 15.38
N PHE A 118 12.73 1.81 15.68
CA PHE A 118 13.00 3.05 16.41
C PHE A 118 12.05 3.15 17.60
N GLU A 119 12.58 3.27 18.82
CA GLU A 119 11.74 3.51 19.99
C GLU A 119 11.14 4.93 19.97
N SER A 120 10.01 5.09 20.65
CA SER A 120 9.32 6.37 20.76
C SER A 120 10.20 7.42 21.43
N ARG A 121 10.25 8.62 20.85
CA ARG A 121 10.89 9.80 21.44
C ARG A 121 10.18 10.34 22.69
N ASN A 122 9.02 9.81 23.01
CA ASN A 122 8.22 10.23 24.15
C ASN A 122 8.28 9.21 25.30
N LYS A 123 7.83 7.97 25.08
CA LYS A 123 7.91 6.90 26.09
C LYS A 123 7.81 5.52 25.46
N THR A 124 8.50 4.55 26.06
CA THR A 124 8.51 3.14 25.60
C THR A 124 7.14 2.47 25.66
N THR A 125 6.19 2.97 26.46
CA THR A 125 4.80 2.46 26.52
C THR A 125 3.91 2.97 25.38
N ASP A 126 4.40 3.85 24.51
CA ASP A 126 3.63 4.28 23.34
C ASP A 126 3.36 3.09 22.38
N PRO A 127 2.34 3.18 21.52
CA PRO A 127 2.00 2.08 20.62
C PRO A 127 3.17 1.62 19.74
N VAL A 128 3.19 0.34 19.38
CA VAL A 128 4.06 -0.18 18.32
C VAL A 128 3.35 -0.03 16.99
N VAL A 129 4.02 0.59 16.01
CA VAL A 129 3.52 0.80 14.67
C VAL A 129 4.44 0.09 13.68
N ILE A 130 3.91 -0.76 12.83
CA ILE A 130 4.66 -1.27 11.67
C ILE A 130 4.27 -0.45 10.44
N TRP A 131 5.25 -0.02 9.65
CA TRP A 131 5.08 0.62 8.36
C TRP A 131 5.48 -0.33 7.23
N LEU A 132 4.59 -0.46 6.24
CA LEU A 132 4.75 -1.27 5.05
C LEU A 132 4.65 -0.38 3.81
N THR A 133 5.77 -0.15 3.11
CA THR A 133 5.74 0.53 1.81
C THR A 133 5.22 -0.42 0.72
N GLY A 134 4.42 0.11 -0.21
CA GLY A 134 3.84 -0.63 -1.34
C GLY A 134 4.73 -0.65 -2.60
N GLY A 135 4.08 -0.72 -3.77
CA GLY A 135 4.68 -1.00 -5.09
C GLY A 135 5.43 -2.31 -5.06
N PRO A 136 4.75 -3.48 -5.07
CA PRO A 136 5.24 -4.64 -4.33
C PRO A 136 6.72 -4.83 -4.56
N GLY A 137 7.48 -4.85 -3.47
CA GLY A 137 8.93 -4.91 -3.56
C GLY A 137 9.68 -3.60 -3.34
N CYS A 138 9.05 -2.48 -2.96
CA CYS A 138 9.77 -1.29 -2.48
C CYS A 138 10.06 -1.32 -0.98
N SER A 139 11.27 -0.90 -0.62
CA SER A 139 11.75 -0.86 0.75
C SER A 139 11.03 0.20 1.57
N SER A 140 10.64 -0.19 2.80
CA SER A 140 10.10 0.74 3.80
C SER A 140 11.11 1.81 4.22
N SER A 141 12.38 1.69 3.84
CA SER A 141 13.38 2.75 3.99
C SER A 141 13.03 4.01 3.19
N VAL A 142 12.27 3.90 2.10
CA VAL A 142 11.78 5.06 1.35
C VAL A 142 10.96 5.96 2.28
N ALA A 143 9.98 5.38 2.97
CA ALA A 143 9.16 6.11 3.93
C ALA A 143 9.97 6.59 5.14
N MET A 144 10.91 5.77 5.60
CA MET A 144 11.78 6.13 6.70
C MET A 144 12.58 7.42 6.43
N PHE A 145 13.11 7.62 5.22
CA PHE A 145 13.94 8.79 4.90
C PHE A 145 13.18 9.99 4.32
N TYR A 146 12.04 9.76 3.67
CA TYR A 146 11.33 10.82 2.93
C TYR A 146 9.93 11.13 3.46
N GLU A 147 9.37 10.28 4.30
CA GLU A 147 8.00 10.41 4.79
C GLU A 147 7.97 10.63 6.31
N ASN A 148 7.87 9.55 7.08
CA ASN A 148 7.47 9.59 8.49
C ASN A 148 8.53 9.08 9.46
N GLY A 149 9.73 8.73 8.98
CA GLY A 149 10.79 8.27 9.87
C GLY A 149 11.40 9.36 10.74
N PRO A 150 12.28 8.96 11.68
CA PRO A 150 12.89 9.85 12.67
C PRO A 150 13.85 10.87 12.06
N PHE A 151 14.39 10.57 10.86
CA PHE A 151 15.40 11.39 10.20
C PHE A 151 14.99 11.74 8.78
N LYS A 152 15.53 12.85 8.30
CA LYS A 152 15.54 13.22 6.89
C LYS A 152 16.98 13.23 6.38
N ILE A 153 17.13 12.94 5.09
CA ILE A 153 18.43 12.96 4.41
C ILE A 153 18.65 14.29 3.68
N SER A 154 19.76 14.96 3.98
CA SER A 154 20.17 16.21 3.32
C SER A 154 20.90 15.95 2.00
N LYS A 155 21.19 17.04 1.24
CA LYS A 155 21.89 16.97 -0.05
C LYS A 155 23.31 16.41 0.05
N ASP A 156 24.01 16.69 1.15
CA ASP A 156 25.35 16.18 1.47
C ASP A 156 25.33 14.80 2.15
N LEU A 157 24.18 14.12 2.16
CA LEU A 157 23.96 12.79 2.75
C LEU A 157 24.12 12.74 4.27
N SER A 158 24.08 13.88 4.95
CA SER A 158 23.94 13.94 6.41
C SER A 158 22.49 13.66 6.81
N LEU A 159 22.30 13.19 8.04
CA LEU A 159 20.97 12.97 8.61
C LEU A 159 20.66 14.06 9.63
N TYR A 160 19.42 14.53 9.62
CA TYR A 160 18.88 15.49 10.59
C TYR A 160 17.50 15.04 11.06
N TRP A 161 17.12 15.45 12.26
CA TRP A 161 15.85 15.05 12.87
C TRP A 161 14.63 15.50 12.04
N ASN A 162 13.65 14.61 11.93
CA ASN A 162 12.33 14.92 11.42
C ASN A 162 11.45 15.46 12.56
N ASP A 163 11.09 16.74 12.50
CA ASP A 163 10.22 17.38 13.52
C ASP A 163 8.82 16.75 13.61
N PHE A 164 8.43 16.03 12.57
CA PHE A 164 7.13 15.39 12.41
C PHE A 164 7.22 13.87 12.19
N GLY A 165 8.35 13.26 12.58
CA GLY A 165 8.48 11.80 12.55
C GLY A 165 7.43 11.11 13.43
N TRP A 166 6.93 9.96 12.98
CA TRP A 166 5.90 9.18 13.69
C TRP A 166 6.43 8.58 14.99
N ASP A 167 7.75 8.41 15.09
CA ASP A 167 8.48 8.06 16.31
C ASP A 167 8.24 9.01 17.50
N LYS A 168 7.64 10.19 17.30
CA LYS A 168 7.21 11.07 18.42
C LYS A 168 6.04 10.52 19.22
N VAL A 169 5.28 9.58 18.66
CA VAL A 169 4.03 9.06 19.25
C VAL A 169 3.91 7.55 19.13
N SER A 170 4.93 6.86 18.62
CA SER A 170 4.97 5.41 18.49
C SER A 170 6.40 4.86 18.54
N ASN A 171 6.53 3.59 18.88
CA ASN A 171 7.71 2.79 18.57
C ASN A 171 7.49 2.23 17.15
N ILE A 172 8.33 2.58 16.18
CA ILE A 172 8.03 2.34 14.76
C ILE A 172 9.00 1.34 14.11
N ILE A 173 8.43 0.37 13.38
CA ILE A 173 9.13 -0.68 12.65
C ILE A 173 8.97 -0.43 11.15
N TYR A 174 10.07 -0.42 10.40
CA TYR A 174 10.09 -0.40 8.94
C TYR A 174 10.64 -1.73 8.45
N VAL A 175 9.87 -2.46 7.64
CA VAL A 175 10.29 -3.79 7.16
C VAL A 175 10.55 -3.74 5.66
N ASP A 176 11.70 -4.27 5.25
CA ASP A 176 11.99 -4.49 3.84
C ASP A 176 11.30 -5.77 3.40
N GLN A 177 10.16 -5.67 2.74
CA GLN A 177 9.32 -6.82 2.42
C GLN A 177 8.58 -6.61 1.09
N PRO A 178 8.24 -7.68 0.35
CA PRO A 178 8.61 -9.08 0.56
C PRO A 178 10.11 -9.37 0.44
N VAL A 179 10.53 -10.60 0.75
CA VAL A 179 11.93 -11.05 0.60
C VAL A 179 12.45 -10.74 -0.79
N GLY A 180 13.66 -10.18 -0.90
CA GLY A 180 14.24 -9.66 -2.15
C GLY A 180 14.25 -8.13 -2.24
N THR A 181 13.45 -7.47 -1.41
CA THR A 181 13.32 -6.01 -1.26
C THR A 181 14.37 -5.43 -0.32
N GLY A 182 14.84 -4.20 -0.57
CA GLY A 182 15.68 -3.47 0.38
C GLY A 182 16.99 -4.20 0.68
N PHE A 183 17.20 -4.57 1.94
CA PHE A 183 18.27 -5.47 2.37
C PHE A 183 17.80 -6.91 2.66
N SER A 184 16.49 -7.19 2.60
CA SER A 184 15.94 -8.54 2.72
C SER A 184 16.37 -9.41 1.55
N TYR A 185 16.77 -10.63 1.84
CA TYR A 185 17.44 -11.47 0.86
C TYR A 185 17.13 -12.95 1.05
N THR A 186 17.38 -13.73 0.01
CA THR A 186 17.40 -15.21 0.08
C THR A 186 18.56 -15.74 -0.76
N SER A 187 18.88 -17.03 -0.65
CA SER A 187 19.75 -17.76 -1.60
C SER A 187 18.96 -18.74 -2.48
N ASP A 188 17.64 -18.81 -2.32
CA ASP A 188 16.75 -19.68 -3.10
C ASP A 188 15.52 -18.89 -3.58
N GLU A 189 15.35 -18.80 -4.90
CA GLU A 189 14.27 -18.04 -5.54
C GLU A 189 12.86 -18.53 -5.17
N SER A 190 12.70 -19.78 -4.71
CA SER A 190 11.40 -20.28 -4.23
C SER A 190 10.93 -19.64 -2.93
N ASP A 191 11.79 -18.85 -2.26
CA ASP A 191 11.39 -18.04 -1.11
C ASP A 191 10.74 -16.70 -1.52
N ILE A 192 10.79 -16.31 -2.80
CA ILE A 192 10.09 -15.11 -3.30
C ILE A 192 8.59 -15.41 -3.32
N ARG A 193 7.82 -14.62 -2.55
CA ARG A 193 6.36 -14.77 -2.45
C ARG A 193 5.66 -14.16 -3.68
N ASN A 194 4.52 -14.75 -4.03
CA ASN A 194 3.67 -14.34 -5.16
C ASN A 194 2.22 -14.08 -4.76
N ASP A 195 1.89 -14.17 -3.47
CA ASP A 195 0.56 -13.91 -2.93
C ASP A 195 0.60 -13.34 -1.50
N GLU A 196 -0.51 -12.74 -1.09
CA GLU A 196 -0.66 -12.14 0.24
C GLU A 196 -0.72 -13.15 1.39
N ASP A 197 -1.03 -14.43 1.12
CA ASP A 197 -1.03 -15.46 2.16
C ASP A 197 0.42 -15.82 2.55
N GLY A 198 1.34 -15.94 1.60
CA GLY A 198 2.77 -16.11 1.84
C GLY A 198 3.39 -14.88 2.52
N VAL A 199 3.11 -13.68 1.99
CA VAL A 199 3.63 -12.42 2.55
C VAL A 199 3.15 -12.19 3.99
N SER A 200 1.85 -12.37 4.25
CA SER A 200 1.30 -12.16 5.59
C SER A 200 1.80 -13.19 6.62
N ASN A 201 2.09 -14.43 6.20
CA ASN A 201 2.72 -15.43 7.07
C ASN A 201 4.16 -15.05 7.41
N ASP A 202 4.96 -14.59 6.45
CA ASP A 202 6.33 -14.15 6.70
C ASP A 202 6.37 -12.94 7.64
N LEU A 203 5.48 -11.97 7.44
CA LEU A 203 5.32 -10.81 8.31
C LEU A 203 4.82 -11.20 9.71
N TYR A 204 3.92 -12.19 9.82
CA TYR A 204 3.49 -12.70 11.12
C TYR A 204 4.63 -13.39 11.88
N ASP A 205 5.40 -14.25 11.21
CA ASP A 205 6.57 -14.91 11.79
C ASP A 205 7.61 -13.88 12.23
N PHE A 206 7.83 -12.83 11.43
CA PHE A 206 8.67 -11.70 11.78
C PHE A 206 8.18 -11.01 13.06
N LEU A 207 6.89 -10.66 13.15
CA LEU A 207 6.33 -10.02 14.35
C LEU A 207 6.44 -10.92 15.59
N GLN A 208 6.21 -12.22 15.44
CA GLN A 208 6.37 -13.18 16.53
C GLN A 208 7.81 -13.21 17.07
N ALA A 209 8.80 -13.15 16.17
CA ALA A 209 10.20 -13.07 16.57
C ALA A 209 10.57 -11.71 17.18
N PHE A 210 10.09 -10.62 16.58
CA PHE A 210 10.29 -9.27 17.09
C PHE A 210 9.77 -9.13 18.53
N PHE A 211 8.52 -9.53 18.79
CA PHE A 211 7.92 -9.43 20.11
C PHE A 211 8.52 -10.40 21.13
N LYS A 212 9.11 -11.50 20.67
CA LYS A 212 9.89 -12.40 21.52
C LYS A 212 11.21 -11.78 21.96
N GLU A 213 11.91 -11.09 21.06
CA GLU A 213 13.15 -10.39 21.37
C GLU A 213 12.92 -9.13 22.23
N HIS A 214 11.81 -8.44 21.97
CA HIS A 214 11.46 -7.20 22.66
C HIS A 214 10.22 -7.36 23.56
N PRO A 215 10.27 -8.18 24.64
CA PRO A 215 9.11 -8.50 25.46
C PRO A 215 8.49 -7.27 26.15
N LYS A 216 9.25 -6.18 26.30
CA LYS A 216 8.77 -4.90 26.84
C LYS A 216 7.64 -4.27 26.02
N PHE A 217 7.56 -4.56 24.71
CA PHE A 217 6.56 -3.99 23.81
C PHE A 217 5.34 -4.90 23.58
N VAL A 218 5.35 -6.15 24.06
CA VAL A 218 4.26 -7.13 23.85
C VAL A 218 2.91 -6.60 24.35
N LYS A 219 2.92 -5.83 25.44
CA LYS A 219 1.70 -5.26 26.04
C LYS A 219 1.23 -3.97 25.36
N ASN A 220 2.07 -3.33 24.55
CA ASN A 220 1.73 -2.07 23.92
C ASN A 220 0.64 -2.30 22.86
N ASP A 221 -0.15 -1.27 22.60
CA ASP A 221 -1.09 -1.30 21.48
C ASP A 221 -0.31 -1.44 20.17
N PHE A 222 -0.75 -2.32 19.27
CA PHE A 222 -0.12 -2.57 17.98
C PHE A 222 -0.98 -2.08 16.83
N PHE A 223 -0.37 -1.36 15.88
CA PHE A 223 -1.03 -0.84 14.69
C PHE A 223 -0.25 -1.20 13.43
N ILE A 224 -0.97 -1.64 12.41
CA ILE A 224 -0.41 -1.96 11.08
C ILE A 224 -0.68 -0.79 10.15
N THR A 225 0.36 -0.23 9.54
CA THR A 225 0.25 0.95 8.67
C THR A 225 1.06 0.76 7.41
N GLY A 226 0.76 1.54 6.39
CA GLY A 226 1.51 1.50 5.14
C GLY A 226 0.80 2.26 4.03
N GLU A 227 1.41 2.22 2.84
CA GLU A 227 0.97 3.02 1.71
C GLU A 227 0.91 2.23 0.39
N SER A 228 0.07 2.67 -0.55
CA SER A 228 0.09 2.19 -1.94
C SER A 228 -0.36 0.74 -2.06
N TYR A 229 0.43 -0.11 -2.71
CA TYR A 229 0.20 -1.57 -2.72
C TYR A 229 0.07 -2.18 -1.32
N ALA A 230 0.54 -1.51 -0.24
CA ALA A 230 0.28 -1.98 1.11
C ALA A 230 -1.22 -2.02 1.47
N GLY A 231 -2.12 -1.45 0.67
CA GLY A 231 -3.55 -1.76 0.75
C GLY A 231 -3.89 -3.24 0.49
N HIS A 232 -2.93 -4.05 0.03
CA HIS A 232 -2.95 -5.52 0.02
C HIS A 232 -2.31 -6.10 1.29
N TYR A 233 -1.06 -5.71 1.58
CA TYR A 233 -0.29 -6.17 2.76
C TYR A 233 -1.03 -5.96 4.08
N ILE A 234 -1.68 -4.81 4.25
CA ILE A 234 -2.26 -4.40 5.52
C ILE A 234 -3.49 -5.24 5.88
N PRO A 235 -4.52 -5.38 5.00
CA PRO A 235 -5.63 -6.31 5.27
C PRO A 235 -5.18 -7.75 5.47
N ALA A 236 -4.20 -8.21 4.68
CA ALA A 236 -3.67 -9.57 4.79
C ALA A 236 -2.99 -9.81 6.15
N LEU A 237 -2.07 -8.94 6.55
CA LEU A 237 -1.37 -9.03 7.84
C LEU A 237 -2.33 -8.85 9.02
N ALA A 238 -3.24 -7.87 8.96
CA ALA A 238 -4.21 -7.66 10.04
C ALA A 238 -5.12 -8.88 10.24
N SER A 239 -5.57 -9.50 9.15
CA SER A 239 -6.33 -10.75 9.18
C SER A 239 -5.51 -11.90 9.75
N ARG A 240 -4.24 -12.03 9.34
CA ARG A 240 -3.34 -13.08 9.83
C ARG A 240 -3.04 -12.95 11.32
N VAL A 241 -2.75 -11.75 11.80
CA VAL A 241 -2.52 -11.45 13.23
C VAL A 241 -3.79 -11.74 14.05
N HIS A 242 -4.94 -11.29 13.58
CA HIS A 242 -6.22 -11.52 14.25
C HIS A 242 -6.56 -13.02 14.36
N SER A 243 -6.36 -13.75 13.27
CA SER A 243 -6.53 -15.21 13.23
C SER A 243 -5.57 -15.92 14.19
N GLY A 244 -4.29 -15.52 14.19
CA GLY A 244 -3.28 -16.05 15.11
C GLY A 244 -3.65 -15.82 16.58
N ASN A 245 -4.10 -14.62 16.93
CA ASN A 245 -4.60 -14.30 18.27
C ASN A 245 -5.79 -15.18 18.68
N LYS A 246 -6.80 -15.34 17.80
CA LYS A 246 -7.97 -16.19 18.08
C LYS A 246 -7.60 -17.65 18.30
N LYS A 247 -6.63 -18.15 17.53
CA LYS A 247 -6.11 -19.52 17.61
C LYS A 247 -5.05 -19.70 18.70
N LYS A 248 -4.65 -18.62 19.40
CA LYS A 248 -3.60 -18.61 20.41
C LYS A 248 -2.24 -19.10 19.87
N GLU A 249 -1.92 -18.70 18.64
CA GLU A 249 -0.65 -19.00 17.98
C GLU A 249 0.45 -18.05 18.47
N GLY A 250 1.43 -18.55 19.21
CA GLY A 250 2.58 -17.75 19.65
C GLY A 250 2.23 -16.67 20.70
N ILE A 251 2.96 -15.56 20.68
CA ILE A 251 2.75 -14.40 21.56
C ILE A 251 1.52 -13.62 21.07
N PRO A 252 0.51 -13.37 21.92
CA PRO A 252 -0.62 -12.53 21.56
C PRO A 252 -0.16 -11.10 21.20
N ILE A 253 -0.49 -10.64 20.00
CA ILE A 253 -0.19 -9.29 19.54
C ILE A 253 -1.42 -8.41 19.80
N ASN A 254 -1.27 -7.33 20.57
CA ASN A 254 -2.38 -6.45 20.95
C ASN A 254 -2.82 -5.51 19.79
N LEU A 255 -3.29 -6.09 18.68
CA LEU A 255 -3.75 -5.40 17.48
C LEU A 255 -4.96 -4.51 17.80
N LYS A 256 -4.78 -3.18 17.69
CA LYS A 256 -5.84 -2.19 17.94
C LYS A 256 -6.40 -1.54 16.68
N GLY A 257 -5.63 -1.53 15.60
CA GLY A 257 -6.07 -0.96 14.36
C GLY A 257 -5.10 -1.15 13.21
N PHE A 258 -5.56 -0.82 12.02
CA PHE A 258 -4.75 -0.78 10.81
C PHE A 258 -5.13 0.44 9.96
N ALA A 259 -4.12 1.08 9.35
CA ALA A 259 -4.28 2.28 8.56
C ALA A 259 -3.73 2.12 7.15
N ILE A 260 -4.57 2.31 6.14
CA ILE A 260 -4.23 2.19 4.72
C ILE A 260 -4.10 3.60 4.13
N GLY A 261 -2.88 4.01 3.81
CA GLY A 261 -2.59 5.26 3.13
C GLY A 261 -2.60 5.10 1.62
N ASN A 262 -3.38 5.89 0.90
CA ASN A 262 -3.38 5.95 -0.56
C ASN A 262 -3.30 4.53 -1.18
N GLY A 263 -4.14 3.62 -0.68
CA GLY A 263 -3.94 2.19 -0.92
C GLY A 263 -4.67 1.66 -2.15
N LEU A 264 -4.14 0.62 -2.77
CA LEU A 264 -4.89 -0.30 -3.64
C LEU A 264 -5.46 -1.42 -2.75
N THR A 265 -6.77 -1.63 -2.72
CA THR A 265 -7.44 -2.57 -1.79
C THR A 265 -8.62 -3.29 -2.45
N ASN A 266 -9.42 -2.56 -3.22
CA ASN A 266 -10.48 -3.12 -4.05
C ASN A 266 -10.31 -2.57 -5.49
N PRO A 267 -9.46 -3.21 -6.31
CA PRO A 267 -9.21 -2.79 -7.69
C PRO A 267 -10.50 -2.65 -8.51
N GLU A 268 -11.47 -3.55 -8.33
CA GLU A 268 -12.74 -3.51 -9.06
C GLU A 268 -13.43 -2.16 -8.89
N ILE A 269 -13.54 -1.65 -7.66
CA ILE A 269 -14.18 -0.35 -7.39
C ILE A 269 -13.23 0.81 -7.74
N GLN A 270 -11.95 0.67 -7.42
CA GLN A 270 -10.99 1.76 -7.52
C GLN A 270 -10.68 2.17 -8.96
N TYR A 271 -10.54 1.21 -9.89
CA TYR A 271 -10.32 1.54 -11.30
C TYR A 271 -11.49 2.33 -11.92
N GLY A 272 -12.72 2.14 -11.41
CA GLY A 272 -13.88 2.92 -11.81
C GLY A 272 -13.82 4.40 -11.38
N ALA A 273 -12.95 4.76 -10.45
CA ALA A 273 -12.78 6.14 -10.00
C ALA A 273 -11.77 6.95 -10.82
N TYR A 274 -10.92 6.29 -11.64
CA TYR A 274 -9.85 6.99 -12.36
C TYR A 274 -10.38 8.02 -13.35
N GLY A 275 -11.36 7.64 -14.16
CA GLY A 275 -11.99 8.56 -15.12
C GLY A 275 -12.63 9.75 -14.40
N ASP A 276 -13.43 9.48 -13.37
CA ASP A 276 -14.16 10.51 -12.62
C ASP A 276 -13.21 11.48 -11.92
N TYR A 277 -12.18 10.96 -11.26
CA TYR A 277 -11.14 11.76 -10.61
C TYR A 277 -10.37 12.59 -11.64
N ALA A 278 -9.94 11.99 -12.75
CA ALA A 278 -9.19 12.69 -13.78
C ALA A 278 -10.01 13.82 -14.43
N LEU A 279 -11.31 13.61 -14.66
CA LEU A 279 -12.22 14.66 -15.13
C LEU A 279 -12.38 15.78 -14.10
N GLN A 280 -12.64 15.42 -12.83
CA GLN A 280 -12.76 16.38 -11.73
C GLN A 280 -11.51 17.26 -11.58
N MET A 281 -10.33 16.65 -11.72
CA MET A 281 -9.04 17.33 -11.62
C MET A 281 -8.59 17.98 -12.94
N LYS A 282 -9.46 18.00 -13.97
CA LYS A 282 -9.22 18.62 -15.28
C LYS A 282 -7.96 18.07 -15.98
N LEU A 283 -7.67 16.78 -15.79
CA LEU A 283 -6.60 16.06 -16.47
C LEU A 283 -7.05 15.53 -17.84
N ILE A 284 -8.35 15.31 -18.01
CA ILE A 284 -8.97 14.78 -19.24
C ILE A 284 -10.24 15.57 -19.58
N SER A 285 -10.71 15.47 -20.84
CA SER A 285 -11.98 16.04 -21.28
C SER A 285 -13.18 15.14 -20.97
N GLU A 286 -14.41 15.65 -21.11
CA GLU A 286 -15.63 14.83 -21.01
C GLU A 286 -15.64 13.70 -22.07
N SER A 287 -15.18 13.98 -23.29
CA SER A 287 -15.07 12.96 -24.36
C SER A 287 -14.10 11.84 -23.98
N ASP A 288 -12.97 12.19 -23.37
CA ASP A 288 -12.03 11.20 -22.86
C ASP A 288 -12.66 10.36 -21.75
N HIS A 289 -13.36 10.99 -20.80
CA HIS A 289 -14.08 10.32 -19.72
C HIS A 289 -15.13 9.31 -20.25
N GLU A 290 -15.95 9.72 -21.22
CA GLU A 290 -16.93 8.83 -21.86
C GLU A 290 -16.24 7.63 -22.53
N SER A 291 -15.08 7.83 -23.15
CA SER A 291 -14.32 6.75 -23.79
C SER A 291 -13.80 5.69 -22.81
N LEU A 292 -13.56 6.06 -21.54
CA LEU A 292 -13.04 5.16 -20.51
C LEU A 292 -14.14 4.27 -19.90
N LYS A 293 -15.43 4.59 -20.10
CA LYS A 293 -16.53 3.82 -19.48
C LYS A 293 -16.53 2.36 -19.92
N GLN A 294 -16.30 2.11 -21.21
CA GLN A 294 -16.27 0.74 -21.74
C GLN A 294 -15.02 -0.01 -21.27
N ASP A 295 -13.88 0.66 -21.18
CA ASP A 295 -12.65 0.07 -20.62
C ASP A 295 -12.87 -0.35 -19.16
N TYR A 296 -13.57 0.47 -18.38
CA TYR A 296 -13.91 0.14 -17.00
C TYR A 296 -14.84 -1.07 -16.91
N VAL A 297 -15.86 -1.20 -17.77
CA VAL A 297 -16.73 -2.40 -17.79
C VAL A 297 -15.90 -3.66 -18.07
N GLU A 298 -14.95 -3.59 -18.99
CA GLU A 298 -14.05 -4.72 -19.28
C GLU A 298 -13.14 -5.04 -18.08
N CYS A 299 -12.52 -4.01 -17.49
CA CYS A 299 -11.71 -4.11 -16.29
C CYS A 299 -12.49 -4.75 -15.12
N GLN A 300 -13.73 -4.30 -14.87
CA GLN A 300 -14.57 -4.82 -13.81
C GLN A 300 -14.86 -6.32 -14.01
N ASN A 301 -15.19 -6.73 -15.24
CA ASN A 301 -15.52 -8.11 -15.56
C ASN A 301 -14.30 -9.04 -15.43
N ILE A 302 -13.12 -8.60 -15.85
CA ILE A 302 -11.91 -9.43 -15.76
C ILE A 302 -11.35 -9.48 -14.34
N THR A 303 -11.45 -8.38 -13.57
CA THR A 303 -11.08 -8.33 -12.14
C THR A 303 -11.89 -9.34 -11.33
N LYS A 304 -13.21 -9.42 -11.56
CA LYS A 304 -14.06 -10.44 -10.92
C LYS A 304 -13.59 -11.86 -11.21
N LYS A 305 -13.18 -12.15 -12.44
CA LYS A 305 -12.67 -13.47 -12.82
C LYS A 305 -11.32 -13.76 -12.15
N CYS A 306 -10.43 -12.77 -12.08
CA CYS A 306 -9.18 -12.87 -11.34
C CYS A 306 -9.43 -13.18 -9.85
N SER A 307 -10.33 -12.44 -9.19
CA SER A 307 -10.66 -12.66 -7.77
C SER A 307 -11.28 -14.03 -7.48
N LEU A 308 -11.93 -14.66 -8.47
CA LEU A 308 -12.53 -15.99 -8.31
C LEU A 308 -11.58 -17.14 -8.68
N GLY A 309 -10.65 -16.93 -9.62
CA GLY A 309 -9.85 -17.99 -10.24
C GLY A 309 -8.33 -17.88 -10.06
N GLY A 310 -7.80 -16.70 -9.75
CA GLY A 310 -6.35 -16.45 -9.72
C GLY A 310 -5.65 -16.64 -11.07
N GLY A 311 -4.32 -16.81 -11.03
CA GLY A 311 -3.48 -17.20 -12.16
C GLY A 311 -3.45 -16.18 -13.31
N LEU A 312 -3.21 -16.68 -14.53
CA LEU A 312 -3.05 -15.87 -15.76
C LEU A 312 -4.22 -14.90 -16.07
N VAL A 313 -5.41 -15.15 -15.51
CA VAL A 313 -6.54 -14.21 -15.64
C VAL A 313 -6.25 -12.90 -14.91
N CYS A 314 -5.49 -12.95 -13.82
CA CYS A 314 -5.03 -11.78 -13.08
C CYS A 314 -4.03 -10.95 -13.89
N ASP A 315 -3.07 -11.58 -14.58
CA ASP A 315 -2.15 -10.87 -15.49
C ASP A 315 -2.94 -10.08 -16.54
N SER A 316 -3.91 -10.74 -17.17
CA SER A 316 -4.79 -10.11 -18.15
C SER A 316 -5.60 -8.96 -17.53
N ALA A 317 -6.05 -9.12 -16.27
CA ALA A 317 -6.76 -8.07 -15.56
C ALA A 317 -5.87 -6.85 -15.31
N VAL A 318 -4.61 -7.04 -14.94
CA VAL A 318 -3.64 -5.95 -14.77
C VAL A 318 -3.47 -5.17 -16.07
N GLU A 319 -3.30 -5.88 -17.20
CA GLU A 319 -3.13 -5.25 -18.51
C GLU A 319 -4.35 -4.42 -18.92
N VAL A 320 -5.55 -5.00 -18.83
CA VAL A 320 -6.82 -4.35 -19.19
C VAL A 320 -7.08 -3.14 -18.30
N CYS A 321 -6.98 -3.29 -16.99
CA CYS A 321 -7.30 -2.22 -16.04
C CYS A 321 -6.27 -1.09 -16.10
N THR A 322 -4.98 -1.40 -16.16
CA THR A 322 -3.91 -0.38 -16.22
C THR A 322 -3.96 0.42 -17.53
N SER A 323 -4.58 -0.10 -18.60
CA SER A 323 -4.88 0.67 -19.81
C SER A 323 -5.68 1.95 -19.53
N ILE A 324 -6.62 1.93 -18.57
CA ILE A 324 -7.40 3.12 -18.16
C ILE A 324 -6.47 4.20 -17.64
N PHE A 325 -5.59 3.85 -16.70
CA PHE A 325 -4.59 4.76 -16.14
C PHE A 325 -3.64 5.29 -17.21
N ASN A 326 -3.13 4.41 -18.08
CA ASN A 326 -2.22 4.77 -19.17
C ASN A 326 -2.86 5.76 -20.15
N LYS A 327 -4.15 5.57 -20.50
CA LYS A 327 -4.90 6.50 -21.35
C LYS A 327 -5.02 7.89 -20.72
N ILE A 328 -5.19 7.98 -19.39
CA ILE A 328 -5.24 9.25 -18.66
C ILE A 328 -3.88 9.93 -18.66
N VAL A 329 -2.82 9.22 -18.25
CA VAL A 329 -1.47 9.79 -18.17
C VAL A 329 -0.98 10.26 -19.53
N ALA A 330 -1.34 9.56 -20.61
CA ALA A 330 -1.00 9.95 -21.99
C ALA A 330 -1.59 11.32 -22.40
N LYS A 331 -2.65 11.83 -21.74
CA LYS A 331 -3.22 13.14 -22.06
C LYS A 331 -2.37 14.32 -21.58
N LYS A 332 -1.47 14.10 -20.62
CA LYS A 332 -0.68 15.17 -20.02
C LYS A 332 0.79 14.75 -19.87
N SER A 333 1.61 15.17 -20.83
CA SER A 333 3.04 14.91 -20.81
C SER A 333 3.71 15.46 -19.54
N GLY A 334 4.57 14.65 -18.92
CA GLY A 334 5.32 15.03 -17.72
C GLY A 334 4.48 15.12 -16.43
N LEU A 335 3.23 14.63 -16.44
CA LEU A 335 2.39 14.54 -15.25
C LEU A 335 3.05 13.66 -14.17
N ASN A 336 3.23 14.20 -12.97
CA ASN A 336 3.53 13.39 -11.80
C ASN A 336 2.20 12.79 -11.28
N TYR A 337 2.00 11.48 -11.43
CA TYR A 337 0.77 10.82 -11.00
C TYR A 337 0.71 10.54 -9.50
N TYR A 338 1.81 10.69 -8.77
CA TYR A 338 1.81 10.68 -7.32
C TYR A 338 1.37 12.04 -6.75
N ASP A 339 1.62 13.14 -7.45
CA ASP A 339 1.08 14.46 -7.10
C ASP A 339 0.88 15.27 -8.38
N ILE A 340 -0.37 15.36 -8.83
CA ILE A 340 -0.72 15.95 -10.13
C ILE A 340 -0.42 17.46 -10.26
N ARG A 341 0.00 18.10 -9.17
CA ARG A 341 0.49 19.49 -9.13
C ARG A 341 1.96 19.60 -9.52
N LYS A 342 2.73 18.51 -9.42
CA LYS A 342 4.18 18.46 -9.67
C LYS A 342 4.48 17.96 -11.09
N LYS A 343 5.69 18.26 -11.56
CA LYS A 343 6.27 17.63 -12.75
C LYS A 343 6.92 16.31 -12.36
N CYS A 344 6.77 15.28 -13.18
CA CYS A 344 7.48 14.02 -12.98
C CYS A 344 8.98 14.24 -13.26
N VAL A 345 9.85 13.93 -12.28
CA VAL A 345 11.31 14.03 -12.40
C VAL A 345 11.94 12.68 -12.09
N GLY A 346 12.84 12.21 -12.96
CA GLY A 346 13.44 10.88 -12.84
C GLY A 346 12.47 9.78 -13.27
N SER A 347 12.84 8.52 -13.04
CA SER A 347 11.91 7.41 -13.24
C SER A 347 10.78 7.58 -12.23
N LEU A 348 10.97 7.39 -10.91
CA LEU A 348 9.94 7.40 -9.83
C LEU A 348 9.10 8.69 -9.66
N CYS A 349 9.15 9.63 -10.59
CA CYS A 349 8.68 11.01 -10.48
C CYS A 349 9.26 11.81 -9.29
N TYR A 350 10.08 11.16 -8.48
CA TYR A 350 10.85 11.65 -7.35
C TYR A 350 12.29 11.12 -7.44
N ASP A 351 13.22 11.90 -6.90
CA ASP A 351 14.63 11.50 -6.78
C ASP A 351 14.90 11.00 -5.36
N PHE A 352 14.93 9.67 -5.21
CA PHE A 352 15.30 9.01 -3.96
C PHE A 352 16.76 8.55 -3.92
N SER A 353 17.57 8.91 -4.92
CA SER A 353 18.96 8.41 -5.09
C SER A 353 19.85 8.64 -3.87
N ARG A 354 19.60 9.70 -3.09
CA ARG A 354 20.38 9.98 -1.87
C ARG A 354 20.28 8.86 -0.84
N MET A 355 19.10 8.25 -0.69
CA MET A 355 18.90 7.11 0.20
C MET A 355 19.73 5.92 -0.30
N GLU A 356 19.65 5.60 -1.59
CA GLU A 356 20.44 4.50 -2.16
C GLU A 356 21.94 4.72 -1.99
N ILE A 357 22.42 5.94 -2.28
CA ILE A 357 23.84 6.29 -2.12
C ILE A 357 24.24 6.18 -0.65
N PHE A 358 23.42 6.68 0.27
CA PHE A 358 23.66 6.63 1.71
C PHE A 358 23.71 5.21 2.25
N LEU A 359 22.68 4.40 1.98
CA LEU A 359 22.58 3.02 2.47
C LEU A 359 23.64 2.10 1.86
N ASN A 360 24.17 2.42 0.67
CA ASN A 360 25.25 1.65 0.06
C ASN A 360 26.68 2.09 0.50
N LYS A 361 26.84 3.16 1.29
CA LYS A 361 28.16 3.51 1.85
C LYS A 361 28.70 2.35 2.71
N GLU A 362 29.98 2.05 2.58
CA GLU A 362 30.61 0.92 3.30
C GLU A 362 30.46 1.04 4.82
N ASN A 363 30.69 2.22 5.39
CA ASN A 363 30.54 2.46 6.82
C ASN A 363 29.09 2.29 7.29
N VAL A 364 28.10 2.69 6.48
CA VAL A 364 26.67 2.47 6.75
C VAL A 364 26.36 0.97 6.70
N ARG A 365 26.70 0.26 5.63
CA ARG A 365 26.49 -1.19 5.53
C ARG A 365 27.13 -1.96 6.68
N LYS A 366 28.34 -1.56 7.09
CA LYS A 366 29.05 -2.13 8.24
C LYS A 366 28.31 -1.88 9.56
N ALA A 367 27.80 -0.66 9.77
CA ALA A 367 27.01 -0.33 10.96
C ALA A 367 25.69 -1.12 11.02
N LEU A 368 25.02 -1.27 9.87
CA LEU A 368 23.78 -2.05 9.75
C LEU A 368 24.00 -3.57 9.85
N GLY A 369 25.24 -4.05 9.64
CA GLY A 369 25.54 -5.48 9.63
C GLY A 369 25.00 -6.23 8.42
N VAL A 370 24.79 -5.55 7.28
CA VAL A 370 24.24 -6.14 6.04
C VAL A 370 25.31 -6.77 5.13
N GLY A 371 26.58 -6.76 5.56
CA GLY A 371 27.68 -7.34 4.79
C GLY A 371 27.82 -6.70 3.40
N ASP A 372 28.01 -7.53 2.38
CA ASP A 372 28.18 -7.12 0.98
C ASP A 372 26.87 -6.94 0.20
N ILE A 373 25.73 -7.13 0.86
CA ILE A 373 24.41 -6.95 0.27
C ILE A 373 24.22 -5.46 -0.07
N LYS A 374 23.81 -5.20 -1.31
CA LYS A 374 23.53 -3.84 -1.77
C LYS A 374 22.06 -3.55 -1.58
N PHE A 375 21.76 -2.29 -1.28
CA PHE A 375 20.39 -1.86 -1.06
C PHE A 375 19.60 -1.84 -2.37
N VAL A 376 18.45 -2.51 -2.40
CA VAL A 376 17.49 -2.53 -3.52
C VAL A 376 16.29 -1.69 -3.13
N SER A 377 16.20 -0.46 -3.64
CA SER A 377 15.09 0.46 -3.30
C SER A 377 13.72 -0.11 -3.66
N CYS A 378 13.58 -0.67 -4.86
CA CYS A 378 12.40 -1.38 -5.34
C CYS A 378 12.79 -2.58 -6.20
N SER A 379 12.45 -3.81 -5.82
CA SER A 379 12.81 -5.03 -6.56
C SER A 379 11.83 -5.30 -7.70
N SER A 380 12.35 -5.38 -8.92
CA SER A 380 11.58 -5.79 -10.11
C SER A 380 11.13 -7.24 -10.02
N THR A 381 11.98 -8.14 -9.51
CA THR A 381 11.63 -9.55 -9.33
C THR A 381 10.48 -9.76 -8.35
N VAL A 382 10.49 -9.05 -7.21
CA VAL A 382 9.39 -9.13 -6.24
C VAL A 382 8.11 -8.52 -6.83
N TYR A 383 8.26 -7.40 -7.54
CA TYR A 383 7.13 -6.76 -8.22
C TYR A 383 6.45 -7.74 -9.19
N ASP A 384 7.23 -8.42 -10.02
CA ASP A 384 6.74 -9.38 -11.02
C ASP A 384 6.13 -10.61 -10.37
N ALA A 385 6.72 -11.09 -9.27
CA ALA A 385 6.17 -12.22 -8.54
C ALA A 385 4.77 -11.92 -7.97
N MET A 386 4.50 -10.68 -7.58
CA MET A 386 3.23 -10.25 -6.97
C MET A 386 2.17 -9.80 -7.99
N ILE A 387 2.42 -9.96 -9.29
CA ILE A 387 1.54 -9.42 -10.34
C ILE A 387 0.15 -10.07 -10.34
N GLU A 388 0.07 -11.38 -10.04
CA GLU A 388 -1.19 -12.12 -9.97
C GLU A 388 -2.05 -11.67 -8.78
N ASP A 389 -1.43 -11.09 -7.74
CA ASP A 389 -2.14 -10.56 -6.58
C ASP A 389 -2.67 -9.13 -6.81
N TRP A 390 -2.09 -8.37 -7.75
CA TRP A 390 -2.42 -6.95 -7.97
C TRP A 390 -3.91 -6.65 -8.19
N MET A 391 -4.63 -7.54 -8.86
CA MET A 391 -6.07 -7.37 -9.14
C MET A 391 -6.98 -8.13 -8.17
N GLN A 392 -6.42 -8.69 -7.10
CA GLN A 392 -7.18 -9.33 -6.02
C GLN A 392 -7.93 -8.29 -5.18
N ASN A 393 -9.11 -8.65 -4.71
CA ASN A 393 -9.88 -7.83 -3.79
C ASN A 393 -9.51 -8.15 -2.33
N LEU A 394 -8.66 -7.32 -1.72
CA LEU A 394 -8.22 -7.50 -0.33
C LEU A 394 -9.16 -6.83 0.69
N GLU A 395 -10.16 -6.05 0.23
CA GLU A 395 -11.24 -5.56 1.09
C GLU A 395 -11.96 -6.71 1.80
N VAL A 396 -12.09 -7.89 1.18
CA VAL A 396 -12.82 -9.04 1.76
C VAL A 396 -12.24 -9.50 3.10
N LYS A 397 -10.97 -9.18 3.40
CA LYS A 397 -10.31 -9.49 4.68
C LYS A 397 -10.62 -8.46 5.78
N ILE A 398 -11.25 -7.32 5.47
CA ILE A 398 -11.47 -6.17 6.36
C ILE A 398 -12.74 -6.27 7.23
N PRO A 399 -13.94 -6.62 6.71
CA PRO A 399 -15.18 -6.53 7.48
C PRO A 399 -15.18 -7.27 8.81
N SER A 400 -14.58 -8.48 8.86
CA SER A 400 -14.49 -9.26 10.10
C SER A 400 -13.64 -8.57 11.17
N LEU A 401 -12.56 -7.90 10.77
CA LEU A 401 -11.69 -7.14 11.68
C LEU A 401 -12.43 -5.94 12.27
N VAL A 402 -13.09 -5.17 11.41
CA VAL A 402 -13.84 -3.97 11.81
C VAL A 402 -15.04 -4.34 12.69
N ASN A 403 -15.76 -5.43 12.38
CA ASN A 403 -16.85 -5.95 13.21
C ASN A 403 -16.37 -6.44 14.59
N ASP A 404 -15.14 -6.95 14.69
CA ASP A 404 -14.52 -7.35 15.95
C ASP A 404 -13.90 -6.15 16.71
N GLY A 405 -14.15 -4.92 16.26
CA GLY A 405 -13.76 -3.69 16.96
C GLY A 405 -12.33 -3.23 16.70
N ILE A 406 -11.63 -3.82 15.72
CA ILE A 406 -10.32 -3.35 15.27
C ILE A 406 -10.52 -2.08 14.42
N ASN A 407 -9.86 -0.98 14.79
CA ASN A 407 -10.06 0.30 14.12
C ASN A 407 -9.43 0.29 12.71
N LEU A 408 -10.17 0.74 11.70
CA LEU A 408 -9.67 0.98 10.35
C LEU A 408 -9.62 2.49 10.09
N LEU A 409 -8.45 2.97 9.68
CA LEU A 409 -8.29 4.26 9.03
C LEU A 409 -7.92 4.06 7.56
N VAL A 410 -8.70 4.62 6.65
CA VAL A 410 -8.28 4.79 5.26
C VAL A 410 -8.03 6.27 5.06
N TYR A 411 -6.82 6.64 4.66
CA TYR A 411 -6.49 8.03 4.34
C TYR A 411 -5.94 8.11 2.93
N ALA A 412 -6.25 9.19 2.22
CA ALA A 412 -5.78 9.39 0.86
C ALA A 412 -5.52 10.86 0.58
N GLY A 413 -4.40 11.15 -0.07
CA GLY A 413 -4.06 12.50 -0.52
C GLY A 413 -4.98 12.99 -1.64
N GLU A 414 -5.33 14.27 -1.56
CA GLU A 414 -6.19 14.95 -2.52
C GLU A 414 -5.69 14.92 -3.97
N TYR A 415 -4.37 14.99 -4.17
CA TYR A 415 -3.72 15.15 -5.46
C TYR A 415 -3.02 13.87 -5.97
N ASP A 416 -3.31 12.73 -5.35
CA ASP A 416 -2.86 11.42 -5.82
C ASP A 416 -3.76 10.92 -6.97
N LEU A 417 -3.18 10.64 -8.15
CA LEU A 417 -3.89 10.01 -9.25
C LEU A 417 -3.84 8.47 -9.16
N ILE A 418 -2.69 7.91 -8.82
CA ILE A 418 -2.43 6.46 -8.88
C ILE A 418 -3.22 5.67 -7.83
N CYS A 419 -3.51 6.24 -6.66
CA CYS A 419 -4.38 5.63 -5.65
C CYS A 419 -5.38 6.66 -5.11
N ASN A 420 -6.05 7.33 -6.05
CA ASN A 420 -6.86 8.51 -5.78
C ASN A 420 -7.88 8.34 -4.64
N TRP A 421 -8.10 9.43 -3.91
CA TRP A 421 -8.99 9.46 -2.75
C TRP A 421 -10.44 9.08 -3.09
N LEU A 422 -10.90 9.32 -4.33
CA LEU A 422 -12.27 9.01 -4.75
C LEU A 422 -12.48 7.50 -4.82
N GLY A 423 -11.53 6.75 -5.40
CA GLY A 423 -11.53 5.29 -5.40
C GLY A 423 -11.50 4.73 -3.99
N ASN A 424 -10.64 5.29 -3.14
CA ASN A 424 -10.57 4.90 -1.73
C ASN A 424 -11.88 5.17 -0.97
N SER A 425 -12.50 6.34 -1.16
CA SER A 425 -13.80 6.66 -0.55
C SER A 425 -14.90 5.70 -1.02
N ARG A 426 -14.91 5.34 -2.31
CA ARG A 426 -15.97 4.51 -2.91
C ARG A 426 -16.01 3.10 -2.36
N TRP A 427 -14.87 2.44 -2.20
CA TRP A 427 -14.86 1.09 -1.64
C TRP A 427 -15.18 1.13 -0.15
N VAL A 428 -14.69 2.13 0.59
CA VAL A 428 -15.01 2.32 2.01
C VAL A 428 -16.51 2.52 2.24
N ASP A 429 -17.16 3.35 1.41
CA ASP A 429 -18.61 3.57 1.48
C ASP A 429 -19.43 2.32 1.12
N GLN A 430 -18.90 1.45 0.26
CA GLN A 430 -19.56 0.22 -0.21
C GLN A 430 -19.24 -1.02 0.63
N MET A 431 -18.23 -0.97 1.50
CA MET A 431 -17.79 -2.10 2.29
C MET A 431 -18.96 -2.70 3.10
N ASN A 432 -19.13 -4.02 3.01
CA ASN A 432 -20.22 -4.72 3.68
C ASN A 432 -19.82 -5.12 5.10
N TRP A 433 -20.24 -4.34 6.09
CA TRP A 433 -19.98 -4.58 7.52
C TRP A 433 -21.15 -4.10 8.38
N SER A 434 -21.17 -4.45 9.67
CA SER A 434 -22.32 -4.18 10.55
C SER A 434 -22.68 -2.70 10.69
N GLY A 435 -21.70 -1.80 10.57
CA GLY A 435 -21.88 -0.35 10.67
C GLY A 435 -22.06 0.38 9.33
N GLN A 436 -22.23 -0.32 8.20
CA GLN A 436 -22.28 0.29 6.86
C GLN A 436 -23.33 1.41 6.75
N LYS A 437 -24.57 1.17 7.21
CA LYS A 437 -25.64 2.20 7.18
C LYS A 437 -25.29 3.43 8.03
N GLY A 438 -24.65 3.20 9.17
CA GLY A 438 -24.21 4.28 10.06
C GLY A 438 -23.09 5.10 9.45
N PHE A 439 -22.14 4.46 8.76
CA PHE A 439 -21.11 5.16 8.00
C PHE A 439 -21.70 5.93 6.81
N GLY A 440 -22.58 5.31 6.02
CA GLY A 440 -23.27 5.96 4.90
C GLY A 440 -24.04 7.23 5.32
N SER A 441 -24.58 7.24 6.55
CA SER A 441 -25.31 8.38 7.12
C SER A 441 -24.42 9.38 7.87
N ALA A 442 -23.14 9.06 8.09
CA ALA A 442 -22.22 9.92 8.82
C ALA A 442 -21.90 11.19 8.01
N LYS A 443 -21.83 12.32 8.71
CA LYS A 443 -21.46 13.61 8.11
C LYS A 443 -19.95 13.67 7.89
N ASN A 444 -19.56 14.30 6.79
CA ASN A 444 -18.20 14.79 6.62
C ASN A 444 -17.95 15.97 7.57
N VAL A 445 -16.79 15.98 8.23
CA VAL A 445 -16.34 17.07 9.11
C VAL A 445 -14.91 17.46 8.75
N SER A 446 -14.52 18.69 9.05
CA SER A 446 -13.15 19.15 8.84
C SER A 446 -12.17 18.48 9.80
N PHE A 447 -11.09 17.92 9.27
CA PHE A 447 -9.92 17.53 10.06
C PHE A 447 -9.03 18.76 10.23
N LEU A 448 -8.83 19.19 11.48
CA LEU A 448 -8.09 20.41 11.81
C LEU A 448 -6.68 20.08 12.34
N VAL A 449 -5.70 20.85 11.89
CA VAL A 449 -4.32 20.85 12.38
C VAL A 449 -3.95 22.30 12.67
N ASP A 450 -3.61 22.62 13.92
CA ASP A 450 -3.43 24.00 14.41
C ASP A 450 -4.61 24.95 14.07
N GLY A 451 -5.85 24.45 14.13
CA GLY A 451 -7.03 25.23 13.78
C GLY A 451 -7.22 25.50 12.29
N LYS A 452 -6.34 24.99 11.42
CA LYS A 452 -6.49 25.04 9.96
C LYS A 452 -7.04 23.73 9.44
N GLU A 453 -7.92 23.81 8.46
CA GLU A 453 -8.43 22.63 7.77
C GLU A 453 -7.32 21.95 6.96
N ALA A 454 -7.07 20.68 7.28
CA ALA A 454 -6.05 19.84 6.68
C ALA A 454 -6.65 18.60 5.99
N GLY A 455 -7.97 18.41 6.05
CA GLY A 455 -8.63 17.31 5.38
C GLY A 455 -10.13 17.24 5.65
N LEU A 456 -10.78 16.28 5.00
CA LEU A 456 -12.20 15.97 5.14
C LEU A 456 -12.36 14.56 5.74
N LEU A 457 -12.92 14.49 6.93
CA LEU A 457 -13.06 13.30 7.76
C LEU A 457 -14.49 12.76 7.74
N LYS A 458 -14.63 11.44 7.59
CA LYS A 458 -15.89 10.71 7.78
C LYS A 458 -15.61 9.53 8.71
N ASN A 459 -16.40 9.40 9.78
CA ASN A 459 -16.21 8.34 10.77
C ASN A 459 -17.56 7.77 11.23
N HIS A 460 -17.59 6.46 11.44
CA HIS A 460 -18.62 5.77 12.19
C HIS A 460 -18.02 4.57 12.92
N GLY A 461 -18.04 4.61 14.26
CA GLY A 461 -17.48 3.54 15.08
C GLY A 461 -15.98 3.29 14.77
N PRO A 462 -15.58 2.04 14.48
CA PRO A 462 -14.20 1.68 14.18
C PRO A 462 -13.71 2.12 12.79
N LEU A 463 -14.60 2.55 11.88
CA LEU A 463 -14.25 2.91 10.51
C LEU A 463 -14.09 4.41 10.33
N THR A 464 -12.95 4.81 9.78
CA THR A 464 -12.61 6.20 9.47
C THR A 464 -12.08 6.34 8.06
N PHE A 465 -12.60 7.30 7.29
CA PHE A 465 -12.03 7.77 6.03
C PHE A 465 -11.56 9.21 6.16
N LEU A 466 -10.35 9.51 5.68
CA LEU A 466 -9.80 10.87 5.68
C LEU A 466 -9.20 11.23 4.33
N LYS A 467 -9.81 12.18 3.63
CA LYS A 467 -9.17 12.86 2.48
C LYS A 467 -8.22 13.93 3.02
N VAL A 468 -6.92 13.81 2.78
CA VAL A 468 -5.91 14.76 3.26
C VAL A 468 -5.68 15.84 2.21
N TYR A 469 -5.89 17.09 2.58
CA TYR A 469 -5.74 18.24 1.68
C TYR A 469 -4.28 18.52 1.38
N ASN A 470 -4.00 19.01 0.18
CA ASN A 470 -2.65 19.41 -0.25
C ASN A 470 -1.58 18.30 -0.19
N ALA A 471 -1.99 17.02 -0.19
CA ALA A 471 -1.12 15.85 -0.26
C ALA A 471 -1.31 15.08 -1.57
N GLY A 472 -0.23 14.51 -2.09
CA GLY A 472 -0.25 13.48 -3.13
C GLY A 472 -0.28 12.07 -2.54
N HIS A 473 0.43 11.14 -3.17
CA HIS A 473 0.48 9.73 -2.82
C HIS A 473 1.12 9.52 -1.46
N MET A 474 2.31 10.09 -1.26
CA MET A 474 3.07 10.05 -0.02
C MET A 474 2.59 11.11 0.95
N VAL A 475 1.46 10.86 1.62
CA VAL A 475 0.84 11.83 2.54
C VAL A 475 1.80 12.32 3.63
N PRO A 476 2.61 11.47 4.30
CA PRO A 476 3.55 11.96 5.29
C PRO A 476 4.70 12.79 4.70
N MET A 477 5.06 12.59 3.43
CA MET A 477 6.02 13.46 2.74
C MET A 477 5.45 14.85 2.47
N ASP A 478 4.22 14.92 1.94
CA ASP A 478 3.61 16.17 1.49
C ASP A 478 2.97 17.00 2.63
N GLN A 479 2.41 16.32 3.64
CA GLN A 479 1.74 16.94 4.78
C GLN A 479 2.24 16.34 6.11
N PRO A 480 3.54 16.48 6.44
CA PRO A 480 4.16 15.77 7.58
C PRO A 480 3.49 16.10 8.91
N LYS A 481 3.15 17.37 9.15
CA LYS A 481 2.47 17.77 10.38
C LYS A 481 1.05 17.18 10.49
N ALA A 482 0.29 17.22 9.40
CA ALA A 482 -1.05 16.67 9.37
C ALA A 482 -1.04 15.14 9.51
N SER A 483 -0.06 14.47 8.90
CA SER A 483 0.16 13.04 9.00
C SER A 483 0.46 12.61 10.44
N LEU A 484 1.37 13.28 11.14
CA LEU A 484 1.67 12.99 12.54
C LEU A 484 0.43 13.19 13.45
N GLN A 485 -0.30 14.30 13.27
CA GLN A 485 -1.51 14.57 14.04
C GLN A 485 -2.62 13.55 13.76
N MET A 486 -2.77 13.14 12.50
CA MET A 486 -3.70 12.10 12.06
C MET A 486 -3.42 10.78 12.78
N LEU A 487 -2.17 10.29 12.73
CA LEU A 487 -1.78 9.05 13.40
C LEU A 487 -2.05 9.16 14.91
N GLN A 488 -1.58 10.23 15.56
CA GLN A 488 -1.75 10.43 16.99
C GLN A 488 -3.23 10.42 17.40
N ASN A 489 -4.07 11.18 16.69
CA ASN A 489 -5.50 11.25 16.99
C ASN A 489 -6.19 9.91 16.74
N TRP A 490 -5.82 9.20 15.69
CA TRP A 490 -6.42 7.91 15.36
C TRP A 490 -6.07 6.85 16.41
N MET A 491 -4.79 6.70 16.77
CA MET A 491 -4.37 5.75 17.80
C MET A 491 -4.99 6.04 19.17
N GLN A 492 -5.28 7.31 19.48
CA GLN A 492 -5.96 7.72 20.71
C GLN A 492 -7.49 7.62 20.63
N GLY A 493 -8.07 7.18 19.50
CA GLY A 493 -9.51 7.13 19.29
C GLY A 493 -10.19 8.51 19.22
N LYS A 494 -9.42 9.57 18.93
CA LYS A 494 -9.86 10.97 18.83
C LYS A 494 -10.09 11.44 17.39
N LEU A 495 -9.64 10.68 16.39
CA LEU A 495 -9.92 10.99 14.98
C LEU A 495 -11.35 10.54 14.61
N ARG A 496 -12.34 11.18 15.23
CA ARG A 496 -13.76 10.83 15.11
C ARG A 496 -14.58 12.09 14.84
N THR A 497 -15.74 11.92 14.24
CA THR A 497 -16.79 12.94 14.31
C THR A 497 -17.20 13.00 15.79
N THR A 498 -17.02 14.14 16.45
CA THR A 498 -17.54 14.30 17.82
C THR A 498 -19.02 13.92 17.78
N PRO A 499 -19.51 13.02 18.65
CA PRO A 499 -20.93 12.84 18.78
C PRO A 499 -21.50 14.22 19.09
N VAL A 500 -22.46 14.68 18.28
CA VAL A 500 -23.33 15.77 18.71
C VAL A 500 -23.90 15.27 20.02
N LEU A 501 -23.45 15.82 21.15
CA LEU A 501 -24.10 15.62 22.43
C LEU A 501 -25.55 16.01 22.17
N GLY A 502 -26.42 15.01 22.06
CA GLY A 502 -27.84 15.24 21.94
C GLY A 502 -28.20 16.08 23.15
N PHE A 503 -28.69 17.29 22.90
CA PHE A 503 -29.31 18.10 23.93
C PHE A 503 -30.41 17.23 24.54
N SER A 504 -30.17 16.73 25.75
CA SER A 504 -31.27 16.34 26.63
C SER A 504 -31.99 17.64 26.96
N GLN A 505 -33.12 17.89 26.30
CA GLN A 505 -34.15 18.76 26.86
C GLN A 505 -35.01 17.94 27.81
#